data_AF-H8MY29-F1
#
_entry.id   AF-H8MY29-F1
#
_cell.length_a   1.000
_cell.length_b   1.000
_cell.length_c   1.000
_cell.angle_alpha   90.00
_cell.angle_beta   90.00
_cell.angle_gamma   90.00
#
_symmetry.space_group_name_H-M   'P 1'
#
loop_
_entity.id
_entity.type
_entity.pdbx_description
1 polymer ?
#
loop_
_entity_poly.entity_id
_entity_poly.type
_entity_poly.pdbx_seq_one_letter_code
_entity_poly.pdbx_strand_id
1 'polypeptide(L)'
;MRNPYAAAYVAGAVGTGALGVLVTVRNAWLGHPPPYAARNIARHVLSRLFRRKLSRHEASQWAFALRAGYGPLLGMGWGLVRVRTAKWTLLHSGVLLGLGVLAFERAAFPVFKATALANTWSRAEHVWLFAQTALFGVVTEATMRWLVKEEEPATQGSAG
;
A
#
# COMPACT_ATOMS: atom_id res chain seq x y z
N MET A 1 3.85 -20.17 16.93
CA MET A 1 3.23 -18.86 16.72
C MET A 1 4.18 -18.03 15.87
N ARG A 2 3.96 -17.98 14.55
CA ARG A 2 4.60 -16.98 13.70
C ARG A 2 4.12 -15.63 14.21
N ASN A 3 5.05 -14.73 14.49
CA ASN A 3 4.74 -13.44 15.07
C ASN A 3 3.66 -12.72 14.21
N PRO A 4 2.49 -12.34 14.75
CA PRO A 4 1.41 -11.72 13.98
C PRO A 4 1.85 -10.41 13.31
N TYR A 5 2.87 -9.75 13.89
CA TYR A 5 3.53 -8.60 13.30
C TYR A 5 4.38 -8.95 12.08
N ALA A 6 5.00 -10.13 12.05
CA ALA A 6 5.73 -10.63 10.89
C ALA A 6 4.79 -11.01 9.75
N ALA A 7 3.62 -11.61 10.05
CA ALA A 7 2.60 -11.88 9.05
C ALA A 7 2.07 -10.57 8.43
N ALA A 8 1.81 -9.56 9.27
CA ALA A 8 1.40 -8.22 8.85
C ALA A 8 2.44 -7.51 7.98
N TYR A 9 3.72 -7.65 8.33
CA TYR A 9 4.83 -7.13 7.54
C TYR A 9 4.88 -7.77 6.14
N VAL A 10 4.84 -9.11 6.08
CA VAL A 10 4.87 -9.86 4.82
C VAL A 10 3.66 -9.53 3.95
N ALA A 11 2.47 -9.45 4.54
CA ALA A 11 1.26 -9.09 3.81
C ALA A 11 1.33 -7.68 3.20
N GLY A 12 1.86 -6.70 3.94
CA GLY A 12 2.09 -5.34 3.41
C GLY A 12 3.15 -5.30 2.30
N ALA A 13 4.18 -6.14 2.39
CA ALA A 13 5.17 -6.29 1.32
C ALA A 13 4.57 -6.90 0.05
N VAL A 14 3.73 -7.94 0.18
CA VAL A 14 3.02 -8.57 -0.95
C VAL A 14 2.03 -7.59 -1.58
N GLY A 15 1.25 -6.86 -0.77
CA GLY A 15 0.39 -5.79 -1.25
C GLY A 15 1.15 -4.72 -2.04
N THR A 16 2.35 -4.36 -1.58
CA THR A 16 3.24 -3.43 -2.28
C THR A 16 3.78 -4.01 -3.60
N GLY A 17 4.10 -5.30 -3.63
CA GLY A 17 4.50 -6.01 -4.84
C GLY A 17 3.39 -6.00 -5.91
N ALA A 18 2.14 -6.25 -5.51
CA ALA A 18 0.98 -6.21 -6.41
C ALA A 18 0.78 -4.84 -7.06
N LEU A 19 1.08 -3.75 -6.35
CA LEU A 19 1.07 -2.40 -6.91
C LEU A 19 2.09 -2.21 -8.04
N GLY A 20 3.20 -2.96 -8.04
CA GLY A 20 4.19 -2.92 -9.10
C GLY A 20 3.60 -3.23 -10.48
N VAL A 21 2.77 -4.28 -10.55
CA VAL A 21 2.07 -4.67 -11.79
C VAL A 21 1.06 -3.59 -12.20
N LEU A 22 0.29 -3.09 -11.23
CA LEU A 22 -0.72 -2.06 -11.49
C LEU A 22 -0.11 -0.75 -12.00
N VAL A 23 1.09 -0.39 -11.53
CA VAL A 23 1.81 0.81 -11.99
C VAL A 23 2.10 0.76 -13.49
N THR A 24 2.47 -0.41 -14.01
CA THR A 24 2.74 -0.59 -15.45
C THR A 24 1.47 -0.38 -16.27
N VAL A 25 0.36 -1.03 -15.86
CA VAL A 25 -0.94 -0.91 -16.53
C VAL A 25 -1.46 0.53 -16.48
N ARG A 26 -1.41 1.16 -15.30
CA ARG A 26 -1.84 2.54 -15.09
C ARG A 26 -1.07 3.51 -15.98
N ASN A 27 0.26 3.39 -16.02
CA ASN A 27 1.09 4.32 -16.81
C ASN A 27 0.84 4.13 -18.31
N ALA A 28 0.60 2.91 -18.77
CA ALA A 28 0.23 2.64 -20.16
C ALA A 28 -1.14 3.26 -20.50
N TRP A 29 -2.12 3.14 -19.60
CA TRP A 29 -3.47 3.67 -19.80
C TRP A 29 -3.55 5.20 -19.71
N LEU A 30 -2.84 5.81 -18.77
CA LEU A 30 -2.79 7.28 -18.64
C LEU A 30 -1.91 7.94 -19.72
N GLY A 31 -1.02 7.18 -20.39
CA GLY A 31 -0.02 7.73 -21.31
C GLY A 31 1.10 8.54 -20.64
N HIS A 32 1.02 8.77 -19.33
CA HIS A 32 2.02 9.49 -18.53
C HIS A 32 2.04 8.98 -17.08
N PRO A 33 3.12 9.22 -16.31
CA PRO A 33 3.08 8.99 -14.86
C PRO A 33 2.09 9.95 -14.19
N PRO A 34 1.27 9.47 -13.24
CA PRO A 34 0.42 10.36 -12.45
C PRO A 34 1.25 11.19 -11.45
N PRO A 35 0.70 12.30 -10.95
CA PRO A 35 1.30 13.16 -9.93
C PRO A 35 1.75 12.41 -8.67
N TYR A 36 0.98 11.40 -8.24
CA TYR A 36 1.27 10.53 -7.08
C TYR A 36 2.18 9.34 -7.41
N ALA A 37 2.82 9.30 -8.59
CA ALA A 37 3.82 8.28 -8.86
C ALA A 37 4.93 8.38 -7.81
N ALA A 38 5.31 7.25 -7.20
CA ALA A 38 6.28 7.24 -6.10
C ALA A 38 7.62 7.93 -6.47
N ARG A 39 8.04 7.87 -7.74
CA ARG A 39 9.20 8.61 -8.25
C ARG A 39 9.04 10.13 -8.19
N ASN A 40 7.85 10.65 -8.45
CA ASN A 40 7.55 12.08 -8.39
C ASN A 40 7.49 12.57 -6.94
N ILE A 41 6.89 11.76 -6.07
CA ILE A 41 6.85 11.98 -4.61
C ILE A 41 8.26 12.00 -4.04
N ALA A 42 9.05 10.94 -4.28
CA ALA A 42 10.43 10.85 -3.83
C ALA A 42 11.25 12.03 -4.33
N ARG A 43 11.14 12.39 -5.61
CA ARG A 43 11.84 13.54 -6.16
C ARG A 43 11.45 14.84 -5.46
N HIS A 44 10.17 15.12 -5.22
CA HIS A 44 9.75 16.37 -4.57
C HIS A 44 10.10 16.43 -3.09
N VAL A 45 9.83 15.36 -2.34
CA VAL A 45 10.06 15.30 -0.90
C VAL A 45 11.56 15.32 -0.59
N LEU A 46 12.34 14.47 -1.26
CA LEU A 46 13.76 14.33 -0.96
C LEU A 46 14.58 15.49 -1.54
N SER A 47 14.16 16.10 -2.65
CA SER A 47 14.87 17.31 -3.12
C SER A 47 14.72 18.48 -2.17
N ARG A 48 13.58 18.59 -1.48
CA ARG A 48 13.41 19.55 -0.39
C ARG A 48 14.22 19.15 0.85
N LEU A 49 14.17 17.88 1.24
CA LEU A 49 14.85 17.39 2.44
C LEU A 49 16.37 17.55 2.34
N PHE A 50 16.95 17.16 1.20
CA PHE A 50 18.40 17.24 0.96
C PHE A 50 18.85 18.56 0.32
N ARG A 51 17.92 19.50 0.07
CA ARG A 51 18.16 20.76 -0.66
C ARG A 51 18.94 20.57 -1.98
N ARG A 52 18.80 19.41 -2.62
CA ARG A 52 19.54 19.00 -3.82
C ARG A 52 18.59 18.40 -4.85
N LYS A 53 18.83 18.66 -6.14
CA LYS A 53 18.12 17.98 -7.22
C LYS A 53 18.59 16.52 -7.28
N LEU A 54 17.67 15.59 -7.00
CA LEU A 54 17.90 14.15 -7.20
C LEU A 54 17.76 13.77 -8.67
N SER A 55 18.64 12.87 -9.11
CA SER A 55 18.54 12.25 -10.43
C SER A 55 17.30 11.36 -10.52
N ARG A 56 16.87 11.04 -11.74
CA ARG A 56 15.73 10.12 -11.96
C ARG A 56 15.99 8.73 -11.37
N HIS A 57 17.25 8.29 -11.37
CA HIS A 57 17.64 6.97 -10.88
C HIS A 57 17.58 6.90 -9.35
N GLU A 58 18.18 7.89 -8.66
CA GLU A 58 18.11 8.00 -7.20
C GLU A 58 16.67 8.17 -6.71
N ALA A 59 15.86 9.00 -7.38
CA ALA A 59 14.45 9.16 -7.03
C ALA A 59 13.65 7.84 -7.17
N SER A 60 14.04 6.96 -8.08
CA SER A 60 13.41 5.66 -8.25
C SER A 60 13.84 4.67 -7.16
N GLN A 61 15.12 4.66 -6.77
CA GLN A 61 15.62 3.86 -5.65
C GLN A 61 14.99 4.28 -4.33
N TRP A 62 14.88 5.58 -4.08
CA TRP A 62 14.19 6.08 -2.90
C TRP A 62 12.68 5.84 -2.93
N ALA A 63 12.04 5.93 -4.10
CA ALA A 63 10.64 5.57 -4.24
C ALA A 63 10.38 4.09 -3.90
N PHE A 64 11.32 3.22 -4.28
CA PHE A 64 11.31 1.81 -3.91
C PHE A 64 11.56 1.64 -2.41
N ALA A 65 12.58 2.28 -1.84
CA ALA A 65 12.89 2.22 -0.41
C ALA A 65 11.74 2.72 0.46
N LEU A 66 11.09 3.82 0.07
CA LEU A 66 9.90 4.33 0.76
C LEU A 66 8.78 3.29 0.71
N ARG A 67 8.45 2.74 -0.47
CA ARG A 67 7.41 1.69 -0.60
C ARG A 67 7.72 0.44 0.20
N ALA A 68 8.97 0.01 0.20
CA ALA A 68 9.46 -1.11 0.99
C ALA A 68 9.40 -0.83 2.50
N GLY A 69 9.48 0.44 2.92
CA GLY A 69 9.38 0.85 4.32
C GLY A 69 7.92 1.06 4.78
N TYR A 70 7.16 1.91 4.10
CA TYR A 70 5.83 2.29 4.56
C TYR A 70 4.77 1.22 4.29
N GLY A 71 4.89 0.42 3.23
CA GLY A 71 3.94 -0.66 2.91
C GLY A 71 3.82 -1.68 4.04
N PRO A 72 4.94 -2.23 4.55
CA PRO A 72 4.91 -3.11 5.72
C PRO A 72 4.47 -2.43 7.01
N LEU A 73 4.79 -1.14 7.23
CA LEU A 73 4.28 -0.38 8.38
C LEU A 73 2.76 -0.21 8.34
N LEU A 74 2.18 0.05 7.16
CA LEU A 74 0.73 0.07 6.96
C LEU A 74 0.11 -1.30 7.22
N GLY A 75 0.77 -2.38 6.77
CA GLY A 75 0.38 -3.75 7.08
C GLY A 75 0.37 -4.02 8.59
N MET A 76 1.41 -3.62 9.32
CA MET A 76 1.47 -3.72 10.79
C MET A 76 0.37 -2.91 11.48
N GLY A 77 0.14 -1.66 11.06
CA GLY A 77 -0.96 -0.84 11.55
C GLY A 77 -2.32 -1.50 11.33
N TRP A 78 -2.51 -2.14 10.18
CA TRP A 78 -3.70 -2.92 9.89
C TRP A 78 -3.83 -4.15 10.79
N GLY A 79 -2.74 -4.84 11.11
CA GLY A 79 -2.73 -5.95 12.06
C GLY A 79 -3.35 -5.60 13.43
N LEU A 80 -3.14 -4.37 13.92
CA LEU A 80 -3.74 -3.87 15.15
C LEU A 80 -5.25 -3.62 15.00
N VAL A 81 -5.68 -3.07 13.86
CA VAL A 81 -7.10 -2.80 13.56
C VAL A 81 -7.88 -4.09 13.32
N ARG A 82 -7.23 -5.11 12.74
CA ARG A 82 -7.81 -6.41 12.43
C ARG A 82 -8.34 -7.14 13.65
N VAL A 83 -7.75 -6.92 14.83
CA VAL A 83 -8.26 -7.47 16.11
C VAL A 83 -9.73 -7.10 16.33
N ARG A 84 -10.16 -5.92 15.87
CA ARG A 84 -11.55 -5.44 16.00
C ARG A 84 -12.43 -5.73 14.79
N THR A 85 -11.84 -6.04 13.63
CA THR A 85 -12.56 -6.28 12.36
C THR A 85 -12.47 -7.72 11.86
N ALA A 86 -11.95 -8.65 12.68
CA ALA A 86 -11.73 -10.06 12.31
C ALA A 86 -12.99 -10.78 11.80
N LYS A 87 -14.18 -10.35 12.23
CA LYS A 87 -15.48 -10.92 11.82
C LYS A 87 -15.95 -10.49 10.43
N TRP A 88 -15.30 -9.47 9.85
CA TRP A 88 -15.75 -8.89 8.58
C TRP A 88 -15.29 -9.75 7.39
N THR A 89 -16.03 -9.70 6.29
CA THR A 89 -15.64 -10.39 5.05
C THR A 89 -14.35 -9.78 4.48
N LEU A 90 -13.60 -10.56 3.69
CA LEU A 90 -12.39 -10.10 2.99
C LEU A 90 -12.58 -8.77 2.26
N LEU A 91 -13.70 -8.62 1.52
CA LEU A 91 -13.99 -7.40 0.76
C LEU A 91 -14.15 -6.18 1.68
N HIS A 92 -14.98 -6.27 2.73
CA HIS A 92 -15.18 -5.17 3.68
C HIS A 92 -13.87 -4.77 4.39
N SER A 93 -13.08 -5.74 4.87
CA SER A 93 -11.79 -5.51 5.51
C SER A 93 -10.76 -4.90 4.54
N GLY A 94 -10.66 -5.44 3.33
CA GLY A 94 -9.73 -4.95 2.31
C GLY A 94 -10.10 -3.57 1.78
N VAL A 95 -11.40 -3.28 1.61
CA VAL A 95 -11.90 -1.95 1.24
C VAL A 95 -11.65 -0.95 2.36
N LEU A 96 -11.89 -1.31 3.63
CA LEU A 96 -11.60 -0.42 4.76
C LEU A 96 -10.10 -0.08 4.83
N LEU A 97 -9.22 -1.08 4.66
CA LEU A 97 -7.78 -0.83 4.57
C LEU A 97 -7.44 0.07 3.39
N GLY A 98 -7.99 -0.19 2.21
CA GLY A 98 -7.78 0.63 1.02
C GLY A 98 -8.27 2.07 1.17
N LEU A 99 -9.40 2.28 1.85
CA LEU A 99 -9.91 3.61 2.19
C LEU A 99 -9.05 4.31 3.23
N GLY A 100 -8.54 3.57 4.23
CA GLY A 100 -7.59 4.09 5.22
C GLY A 100 -6.29 4.58 4.56
N VAL A 101 -5.74 3.77 3.65
CA VAL A 101 -4.56 4.16 2.86
C VAL A 101 -4.87 5.35 1.95
N LEU A 102 -6.05 5.39 1.32
CA LEU A 102 -6.46 6.52 0.49
C LEU A 102 -6.58 7.82 1.29
N ALA A 103 -7.17 7.76 2.48
CA ALA A 103 -7.29 8.90 3.38
C ALA A 103 -5.92 9.37 3.88
N PHE A 104 -5.05 8.42 4.25
CA PHE A 104 -3.67 8.70 4.61
C PHE A 104 -2.91 9.38 3.47
N GLU A 105 -2.98 8.85 2.25
CA GLU A 105 -2.34 9.44 1.07
C GLU A 105 -2.89 10.85 0.79
N ARG A 106 -4.21 11.04 0.84
CA ARG A 106 -4.88 12.34 0.69
C ARG A 106 -4.45 13.38 1.74
N ALA A 107 -4.18 12.96 2.97
CA ALA A 107 -3.71 13.84 4.04
C ALA A 107 -2.20 14.09 3.98
N ALA A 108 -1.41 13.06 3.67
CA ALA A 108 0.04 13.13 3.59
C ALA A 108 0.51 13.99 2.41
N PHE A 109 -0.13 13.86 1.24
CA PHE A 109 0.26 14.61 0.04
C PHE A 109 0.31 16.14 0.22
N PRO A 110 -0.71 16.82 0.77
CA PRO A 110 -0.64 18.26 1.02
C PRO A 110 0.34 18.61 2.15
N VAL A 111 0.38 17.83 3.24
CA VAL A 111 1.27 18.08 4.40
C VAL A 111 2.74 18.06 3.96
N PHE A 112 3.13 17.04 3.21
CA PHE A 112 4.50 16.91 2.71
C PHE A 112 4.73 17.65 1.38
N LYS A 113 3.68 18.30 0.84
CA LYS A 113 3.69 18.90 -0.50
C LYS A 113 4.32 17.94 -1.54
N ALA A 114 3.97 16.67 -1.41
CA ALA A 114 4.59 15.54 -2.09
C ALA A 114 4.15 15.41 -3.55
N THR A 115 2.98 15.98 -3.88
CA THR A 115 2.37 15.94 -5.21
C THR A 115 1.82 17.32 -5.57
N ALA A 116 1.45 17.50 -6.84
CA ALA A 116 0.58 18.62 -7.23
C ALA A 116 -0.75 18.57 -6.47
N LEU A 117 -1.42 19.72 -6.32
CA LEU A 117 -2.70 19.84 -5.61
C LEU A 117 -3.75 18.90 -6.23
N ALA A 118 -4.54 18.22 -5.40
CA ALA A 118 -5.48 17.19 -5.87
C ALA A 118 -6.52 17.72 -6.88
N ASN A 119 -6.89 18.99 -6.80
CA ASN A 119 -7.81 19.65 -7.74
C ASN A 119 -7.23 19.81 -9.16
N THR A 120 -5.92 19.63 -9.35
CA THR A 120 -5.26 19.67 -10.66
C THR A 120 -5.26 18.33 -11.39
N TRP A 121 -5.74 17.27 -10.73
CA TRP A 121 -5.71 15.92 -11.29
C TRP A 121 -7.00 15.62 -12.05
N SER A 122 -6.86 14.89 -13.15
CA SER A 122 -7.97 14.35 -13.92
C SER A 122 -8.81 13.36 -13.10
N ARG A 123 -10.07 13.14 -13.50
CA ARG A 123 -10.93 12.10 -12.90
C ARG A 123 -10.31 10.71 -13.02
N ALA A 124 -9.67 10.44 -14.16
CA ALA A 124 -8.90 9.24 -14.43
C ALA A 124 -7.84 8.98 -13.34
N GLU A 125 -7.04 9.98 -12.99
CA GLU A 125 -5.99 9.84 -11.97
C GLU A 125 -6.55 9.56 -10.58
N HIS A 126 -7.70 10.14 -10.24
CA HIS A 126 -8.41 9.85 -9.00
C HIS A 126 -8.95 8.42 -8.94
N VAL A 127 -9.51 7.92 -10.04
CA VAL A 127 -9.99 6.54 -10.14
C VAL A 127 -8.83 5.56 -9.99
N TRP A 128 -7.69 5.84 -10.63
CA TRP A 128 -6.50 5.01 -10.48
C TRP A 128 -5.89 5.06 -9.08
N LEU A 129 -6.00 6.20 -8.39
CA LEU A 129 -5.61 6.32 -7.00
C LEU A 129 -6.50 5.42 -6.12
N PHE A 130 -7.81 5.45 -6.33
CA PHE A 130 -8.73 4.56 -5.63
C PHE A 130 -8.45 3.08 -5.95
N ALA A 131 -8.23 2.73 -7.22
CA ALA A 131 -7.94 1.37 -7.65
C ALA A 131 -6.65 0.82 -7.03
N GLN A 132 -5.58 1.62 -6.94
CA GLN A 132 -4.34 1.18 -6.30
C GLN A 132 -4.53 0.94 -4.80
N THR A 133 -5.22 1.82 -4.09
CA THR A 133 -5.40 1.64 -2.65
C THR A 133 -6.35 0.49 -2.34
N ALA A 134 -7.40 0.30 -3.14
CA ALA A 134 -8.30 -0.85 -3.05
C ALA A 134 -7.55 -2.17 -3.32
N LEU A 135 -6.74 -2.24 -4.38
CA LEU A 135 -5.94 -3.42 -4.68
C LEU A 135 -4.97 -3.74 -3.55
N PHE A 136 -4.24 -2.73 -3.06
CA PHE A 136 -3.34 -2.90 -1.91
C PHE A 136 -4.09 -3.47 -0.71
N GLY A 137 -5.25 -2.90 -0.37
CA GLY A 137 -6.03 -3.33 0.78
C GLY A 137 -6.55 -4.77 0.66
N VAL A 138 -7.09 -5.15 -0.50
CA VAL A 138 -7.59 -6.50 -0.75
C VAL A 138 -6.46 -7.53 -0.75
N VAL A 139 -5.34 -7.27 -1.42
CA VAL A 139 -4.20 -8.19 -1.48
C VAL A 139 -3.57 -8.34 -0.09
N THR A 140 -3.41 -7.25 0.66
CA THR A 140 -2.85 -7.29 2.01
C THR A 140 -3.74 -8.10 2.95
N GLU A 141 -5.05 -7.87 2.95
CA GLU A 141 -5.98 -8.64 3.79
C GLU A 141 -6.08 -10.11 3.37
N ALA A 142 -6.06 -10.42 2.07
CA ALA A 142 -6.05 -11.79 1.56
C ALA A 142 -4.79 -12.54 2.02
N THR A 143 -3.62 -11.89 1.89
CA THR A 143 -2.34 -12.45 2.33
C THR A 143 -2.31 -12.66 3.84
N MET A 144 -2.84 -11.69 4.61
CA MET A 144 -2.99 -11.82 6.06
C MET A 144 -3.86 -13.02 6.45
N ARG A 145 -5.02 -13.18 5.81
CA ARG A 145 -5.92 -14.33 6.06
C ARG A 145 -5.23 -15.64 5.74
N TRP A 146 -4.49 -15.72 4.65
CA TRP A 146 -3.76 -16.92 4.26
C TRP A 146 -2.67 -17.26 5.28
N LEU A 147 -1.81 -16.30 5.65
CA LEU A 147 -0.72 -16.50 6.61
C LEU A 147 -1.20 -16.85 8.02
N VAL A 148 -2.36 -16.34 8.43
CA VAL A 148 -2.96 -16.65 9.75
C VAL A 148 -3.76 -17.96 9.71
N LYS A 149 -4.38 -18.32 8.57
CA LYS A 149 -5.10 -19.58 8.41
C LYS A 149 -4.16 -20.79 8.43
N GLU A 150 -2.91 -20.65 7.98
CA GLU A 150 -1.88 -21.69 8.15
C GLU A 150 -1.49 -21.95 9.63
N GLU A 151 -1.90 -21.11 10.58
CA GLU A 151 -1.64 -21.32 12.01
C GLU A 151 -2.72 -22.13 12.74
N GLU A 152 -3.87 -22.41 12.12
CA GLU A 152 -4.78 -23.43 12.65
C GLU A 152 -4.21 -24.80 12.24
N PRO A 153 -3.60 -25.58 13.17
CA PRO A 153 -3.23 -26.93 12.84
C PRO A 153 -4.52 -27.66 12.43
N ALA A 154 -4.38 -28.55 11.44
CA ALA A 154 -5.32 -29.61 11.21
C ALA A 154 -5.36 -30.53 12.44
N THR A 155 -5.97 -30.08 13.54
CA THR A 155 -6.52 -30.97 14.57
C THR A 155 -7.87 -31.46 14.06
N GLN A 156 -7.81 -32.29 13.02
CA GLN A 156 -8.86 -33.27 12.76
C GLN A 156 -8.22 -34.66 12.83
N GLY A 157 -8.78 -35.48 13.72
CA GLY A 157 -8.80 -36.93 13.56
C GLY A 157 -7.72 -37.71 14.32
N SER A 158 -7.85 -37.82 15.64
CA SER A 158 -7.40 -39.03 16.36
C SER A 158 -7.96 -39.06 17.79
N ALA A 159 -9.10 -39.74 17.94
CA ALA A 159 -9.52 -40.60 19.05
C ALA A 159 -11.06 -40.61 19.00
N GLY A 160 -11.72 -41.72 18.67
CA GLY A 160 -11.49 -43.05 19.19
C GLY A 160 -12.66 -43.36 20.10
#